data_AF-A0A2S7D4S4-F1
#
_entry.id   AF-A0A2S7D4S4-F1
#
_cell.length_a   1.000
_cell.length_b   1.000
_cell.length_c   1.000
_cell.angle_alpha   90.00
_cell.angle_beta   90.00
_cell.angle_gamma   90.00
#
_symmetry.space_group_name_H-M   'P 1'
#
loop_
_entity.id
_entity.type
_entity.pdbx_description
1 polymer ?
#
loop_
_entity_poly.entity_id
_entity_poly.type
_entity_poly.pdbx_seq_one_letter_code
_entity_poly.pdbx_strand_id
1 'polypeptide(L)'
;MLSRPDAEITIRQDAPSEVRDALTTIAYRYEFRPSALCEVLCGIRYRAPDEANWSEFPNIDEEVRGLLAECEWFEVYDFVEAIASRHPGASVSFADEVNRYFRVAGVGWQLVDGRLEMRGAEVFEEDTLGDLIRRNPDLFSKPVDKIVDKAWGYTSNFGRHLHDEKPPEFEEAELMVGISGVLCRYLARRTAGRG
;
A
#
# COMPACT_ATOMS: atom_id res chain seq x y z
N MET A 1 0.20 -31.22 8.85
CA MET A 1 1.27 -30.21 9.04
C MET A 1 0.64 -29.04 9.78
N LEU A 2 1.04 -28.78 11.03
CA LEU A 2 0.48 -27.67 11.82
C LEU A 2 1.12 -26.38 11.32
N SER A 3 0.42 -25.61 10.48
CA SER A 3 0.81 -24.23 10.17
C SER A 3 0.52 -23.38 11.40
N ARG A 4 1.44 -22.48 11.77
CA ARG A 4 1.08 -21.42 12.72
C ARG A 4 -0.07 -20.60 12.11
N PRO A 5 -1.08 -20.22 12.89
CA PRO A 5 -2.09 -19.28 12.42
C PRO A 5 -1.42 -17.95 12.08
N ASP A 6 -1.93 -17.26 11.07
CA ASP A 6 -1.45 -15.93 10.68
C ASP A 6 -1.56 -14.97 11.87
N ALA A 7 -0.57 -14.11 12.05
CA ALA A 7 -0.64 -13.06 13.05
C ALA A 7 -1.75 -12.05 12.68
N GLU A 8 -2.38 -11.46 13.70
CA GLU A 8 -3.31 -10.35 13.53
C GLU A 8 -2.63 -9.21 12.76
N ILE A 9 -3.37 -8.55 11.86
CA ILE A 9 -2.84 -7.47 11.03
C ILE A 9 -2.71 -6.20 11.88
N THR A 10 -1.47 -5.88 12.25
CA THR A 10 -1.10 -4.69 13.04
C THR A 10 -0.33 -3.65 12.22
N ILE A 11 0.29 -4.04 11.10
CA ILE A 11 1.09 -3.16 10.24
C ILE A 11 0.39 -3.00 8.89
N ARG A 12 -0.02 -1.77 8.53
CA ARG A 12 -0.71 -1.46 7.26
C ARG A 12 0.02 -0.36 6.47
N GLN A 13 0.18 0.80 7.08
CA GLN A 13 0.83 1.98 6.47
C GLN A 13 2.14 2.28 7.18
N ASP A 14 2.94 1.24 7.39
CA ASP A 14 4.21 1.34 8.09
C ASP A 14 5.17 0.22 7.62
N ALA A 15 6.47 0.48 7.76
CA ALA A 15 7.53 -0.49 7.56
C ALA A 15 8.56 -0.32 8.69
N PRO A 16 8.34 -0.95 9.85
CA PRO A 16 9.30 -0.93 10.95
C PRO A 16 10.67 -1.48 10.55
N SER A 17 11.71 -1.17 11.33
CA SER A 17 13.09 -1.66 11.10
C SER A 17 13.15 -3.17 10.85
N GLU A 18 12.38 -3.93 11.61
CA GLU A 18 12.30 -5.38 11.55
C GLU A 18 11.78 -5.87 10.20
N VAL A 19 10.87 -5.11 9.57
CA VAL A 19 10.36 -5.38 8.21
C VAL A 19 11.43 -5.09 7.18
N ARG A 20 12.10 -3.94 7.29
CA ARG A 20 13.16 -3.53 6.35
C ARG A 20 14.34 -4.51 6.37
N ASP A 21 14.78 -4.91 7.57
CA ASP A 21 15.87 -5.87 7.78
C ASP A 21 15.50 -7.26 7.25
N ALA A 22 14.27 -7.72 7.50
CA ALA A 22 13.79 -9.00 7.01
C ALA A 22 13.71 -9.03 5.49
N LEU A 23 13.17 -7.98 4.85
CA LEU A 23 13.07 -7.90 3.39
C LEU A 23 14.46 -7.90 2.72
N THR A 24 15.42 -7.17 3.28
CA THR A 24 16.82 -7.18 2.82
C THR A 24 17.42 -8.58 2.94
N THR A 25 17.23 -9.24 4.09
CA THR A 25 17.70 -10.61 4.33
C THR A 25 17.05 -11.62 3.40
N ILE A 26 15.75 -11.47 3.11
CA ILE A 26 15.04 -12.31 2.13
C ILE A 26 15.65 -12.09 0.75
N ALA A 27 15.84 -10.84 0.30
CA ALA A 27 16.42 -10.55 -1.00
C ALA A 27 17.81 -11.21 -1.19
N TYR A 28 18.68 -11.13 -0.17
CA TYR A 28 19.99 -11.80 -0.22
C TYR A 28 19.91 -13.33 -0.29
N ARG A 29 18.96 -13.94 0.42
CA ARG A 29 18.73 -15.40 0.33
C ARG A 29 18.23 -15.85 -1.05
N TYR A 30 17.63 -14.93 -1.81
CA TYR A 30 17.19 -15.14 -3.18
C TYR A 30 18.17 -14.52 -4.19
N GLU A 31 19.45 -14.48 -3.83
CA GLU A 31 20.59 -14.15 -4.70
C GLU A 31 20.65 -12.71 -5.25
N PHE A 32 19.82 -11.80 -4.71
CA PHE A 32 20.03 -10.38 -4.98
C PHE A 32 21.31 -9.91 -4.33
N ARG A 33 22.17 -9.25 -5.10
CA ARG A 33 23.39 -8.62 -4.59
C ARG A 33 23.09 -7.23 -4.05
N PRO A 34 23.82 -6.73 -3.04
CA PRO A 34 23.72 -5.36 -2.57
C PRO A 34 23.72 -4.32 -3.71
N SER A 35 24.58 -4.47 -4.72
CA SER A 35 24.61 -3.59 -5.91
C SER A 35 23.28 -3.56 -6.66
N ALA A 36 22.65 -4.71 -6.88
CA ALA A 36 21.35 -4.81 -7.54
C ALA A 36 20.23 -4.18 -6.70
N LEU A 37 20.28 -4.31 -5.38
CA LEU A 37 19.32 -3.68 -4.46
C LEU A 37 19.50 -2.16 -4.42
N CYS A 38 20.75 -1.69 -4.39
CA CYS A 38 21.08 -0.27 -4.44
C CYS A 38 20.53 0.36 -5.73
N GLU A 39 20.71 -0.30 -6.88
CA GLU A 39 20.14 0.17 -8.15
C GLU A 39 18.60 0.31 -8.10
N VAL A 40 17.88 -0.64 -7.47
CA VAL A 40 16.42 -0.51 -7.27
C VAL A 40 16.12 0.73 -6.44
N LEU A 41 16.76 0.86 -5.27
CA LEU A 41 16.48 1.92 -4.30
C LEU A 41 16.82 3.30 -4.85
N CYS A 42 17.96 3.43 -5.53
CA CYS A 42 18.35 4.63 -6.27
C CYS A 42 17.31 5.01 -7.32
N GLY A 43 16.75 4.03 -8.05
CA GLY A 43 15.68 4.25 -9.01
C GLY A 43 14.39 4.78 -8.37
N ILE A 44 13.96 4.19 -7.25
CA ILE A 44 12.77 4.64 -6.49
C ILE A 44 12.97 6.05 -5.93
N ARG A 45 14.17 6.34 -5.43
CA ARG A 45 14.51 7.60 -4.75
C ARG A 45 15.01 8.70 -5.68
N TYR A 46 15.14 8.43 -6.99
CA TYR A 46 15.75 9.34 -7.97
C TYR A 46 17.14 9.82 -7.55
N ARG A 47 17.97 8.91 -7.02
CA ARG A 47 19.36 9.16 -6.60
C ARG A 47 20.34 8.35 -7.44
N ALA A 48 21.61 8.77 -7.48
CA ALA A 48 22.70 7.95 -8.01
C ALA A 48 23.33 7.13 -6.87
N PRO A 49 23.88 5.93 -7.15
CA PRO A 49 24.65 5.17 -6.17
C PRO A 49 25.93 5.91 -5.79
N ASP A 50 26.43 5.69 -4.58
CA ASP A 50 27.71 6.25 -4.15
C ASP A 50 28.88 5.54 -4.85
N GLU A 51 29.58 6.24 -5.75
CA GLU A 51 30.73 5.71 -6.49
C GLU A 51 31.91 5.32 -5.58
N ALA A 52 31.96 5.81 -4.34
CA ALA A 52 32.96 5.40 -3.36
C ALA A 52 32.70 4.00 -2.79
N ASN A 53 31.47 3.48 -2.91
CA ASN A 53 31.08 2.17 -2.41
C ASN A 53 31.24 1.11 -3.51
N TRP A 54 32.43 0.50 -3.56
CA TRP A 54 32.78 -0.45 -4.63
C TRP A 54 32.69 -1.94 -4.22
N SER A 55 32.58 -2.25 -2.92
CA SER A 55 32.46 -3.63 -2.44
C SER A 55 31.02 -3.97 -2.05
N GLU A 56 30.51 -5.11 -2.55
CA GLU A 56 29.16 -5.60 -2.23
C GLU A 56 28.91 -5.60 -0.71
N PHE A 57 29.86 -6.15 0.04
CA PHE A 57 29.87 -6.13 1.50
C PHE A 57 31.20 -5.54 2.00
N PRO A 58 31.20 -4.79 3.12
CA PRO A 58 30.03 -4.23 3.78
C PRO A 58 29.51 -2.95 3.11
N ASN A 59 30.31 -2.29 2.26
CA ASN A 59 30.06 -0.90 1.85
C ASN A 59 28.71 -0.69 1.14
N ILE A 60 28.43 -1.42 0.06
CA ILE A 60 27.16 -1.27 -0.67
C ILE A 60 25.98 -1.79 0.17
N ASP A 61 26.18 -2.85 0.97
CA ASP A 61 25.16 -3.35 1.92
C ASP A 61 24.78 -2.30 2.98
N GLU A 62 25.75 -1.57 3.52
CA GLU A 62 25.51 -0.45 4.45
C GLU A 62 24.74 0.69 3.77
N GLU A 63 25.07 1.01 2.51
CA GLU A 63 24.32 1.96 1.70
C GLU A 63 22.88 1.51 1.47
N VAL A 64 22.66 0.24 1.10
CA VAL A 64 21.32 -0.35 0.94
C VAL A 64 20.51 -0.21 2.23
N ARG A 65 21.09 -0.54 3.39
CA ARG A 65 20.41 -0.38 4.69
C ARG A 65 20.12 1.08 5.02
N GLY A 66 21.04 1.99 4.71
CA GLY A 66 20.84 3.43 4.89
C GLY A 66 19.71 3.98 4.02
N LEU A 67 19.73 3.65 2.73
CA LEU A 67 18.67 4.02 1.77
C LEU A 67 17.32 3.46 2.20
N LEU A 68 17.27 2.18 2.58
CA LEU A 68 16.05 1.59 3.10
C LEU A 68 15.61 2.25 4.40
N ALA A 69 16.49 2.64 5.33
CA ALA A 69 16.08 3.30 6.56
C ALA A 69 15.43 4.68 6.30
N GLU A 70 15.84 5.38 5.24
CA GLU A 70 15.29 6.68 4.83
C GLU A 70 13.98 6.57 4.03
N CYS A 71 13.60 5.39 3.55
CA CYS A 71 12.40 5.22 2.73
C CYS A 71 11.11 5.44 3.53
N GLU A 72 10.11 6.05 2.89
CA GLU A 72 8.73 5.95 3.36
C GLU A 72 8.22 4.51 3.22
N TRP A 73 7.22 4.13 4.00
CA TRP A 73 6.73 2.75 4.03
C TRP A 73 6.27 2.24 2.64
N PHE A 74 5.69 3.13 1.82
CA PHE A 74 5.25 2.78 0.46
C PHE A 74 6.45 2.57 -0.47
N GLU A 75 7.53 3.33 -0.31
CA GLU A 75 8.77 3.12 -1.10
C GLU A 75 9.44 1.79 -0.76
N VAL A 76 9.35 1.32 0.50
CA VAL A 76 9.81 -0.02 0.89
C VAL A 76 8.99 -1.11 0.20
N TYR A 77 7.70 -0.87 -0.01
CA TYR A 77 6.81 -1.82 -0.67
C TYR A 77 7.00 -1.80 -2.19
N ASP A 78 7.19 -0.63 -2.79
CA ASP A 78 7.61 -0.49 -4.20
C ASP A 78 8.94 -1.23 -4.44
N PHE A 79 9.87 -1.18 -3.49
CA PHE A 79 11.13 -1.94 -3.53
C PHE A 79 10.89 -3.46 -3.59
N VAL A 80 9.95 -4.00 -2.80
CA VAL A 80 9.59 -5.43 -2.85
C VAL A 80 9.01 -5.82 -4.20
N GLU A 81 8.09 -5.02 -4.75
CA GLU A 81 7.51 -5.27 -6.08
C GLU A 81 8.57 -5.21 -7.18
N ALA A 82 9.47 -4.22 -7.11
CA ALA A 82 10.55 -4.06 -8.07
C ALA A 82 11.52 -5.25 -8.06
N ILE A 83 11.88 -5.76 -6.88
CA ILE A 83 12.68 -6.99 -6.75
C ILE A 83 11.93 -8.19 -7.36
N ALA A 84 10.65 -8.33 -7.05
CA ALA A 84 9.84 -9.45 -7.54
C ALA A 84 9.75 -9.48 -9.07
N SER A 85 9.62 -8.31 -9.70
CA SER A 85 9.57 -8.17 -11.16
C SER A 85 10.86 -8.64 -11.86
N ARG A 86 12.01 -8.57 -11.18
CA ARG A 86 13.32 -8.95 -11.73
C ARG A 86 13.58 -10.46 -11.68
N HIS A 87 12.70 -11.26 -11.06
CA HIS A 87 12.91 -12.70 -10.89
C HIS A 87 11.75 -13.59 -11.41
N PRO A 88 11.43 -13.59 -12.71
CA PRO A 88 10.26 -14.27 -13.28
C PRO A 88 10.30 -15.82 -13.28
N GLY A 89 11.39 -16.48 -12.83
CA GLY A 89 11.61 -17.92 -13.06
C GLY A 89 11.90 -18.84 -11.86
N ALA A 90 12.12 -18.35 -10.64
CA ALA A 90 12.33 -19.19 -9.43
C ALA A 90 11.20 -18.98 -8.41
N SER A 91 9.97 -18.94 -8.93
CA SER A 91 8.73 -18.65 -8.20
C SER A 91 8.25 -19.81 -7.32
N VAL A 92 9.14 -20.42 -6.54
CA VAL A 92 8.75 -21.25 -5.39
C VAL A 92 9.00 -20.55 -4.04
N SER A 93 9.05 -19.23 -3.86
CA SER A 93 9.16 -18.01 -4.66
C SER A 93 9.69 -16.95 -3.68
N PHE A 94 10.38 -15.93 -4.16
CA PHE A 94 10.62 -14.72 -3.36
C PHE A 94 9.31 -14.24 -2.70
N ALA A 95 8.20 -14.28 -3.45
CA ALA A 95 6.87 -13.98 -2.96
C ALA A 95 6.42 -14.86 -1.78
N ASP A 96 6.65 -16.17 -1.81
CA ASP A 96 6.25 -17.09 -0.75
C ASP A 96 6.99 -16.81 0.54
N GLU A 97 8.28 -16.47 0.46
CA GLU A 97 9.07 -16.13 1.64
C GLU A 97 8.68 -14.76 2.19
N VAL A 98 8.46 -13.77 1.34
CA VAL A 98 7.91 -12.46 1.73
C VAL A 98 6.54 -12.63 2.40
N ASN A 99 5.64 -13.39 1.77
CA ASN A 99 4.29 -13.64 2.28
C ASN A 99 4.31 -14.44 3.58
N ARG A 100 5.23 -15.39 3.74
CA ARG A 100 5.44 -16.11 5.00
C ARG A 100 5.89 -15.15 6.10
N TYR A 101 6.85 -14.28 5.79
CA TYR A 101 7.31 -13.28 6.74
C TYR A 101 6.19 -12.31 7.12
N PHE A 102 5.46 -11.75 6.16
CA PHE A 102 4.34 -10.83 6.40
C PHE A 102 3.26 -11.47 7.28
N ARG A 103 2.96 -12.77 7.12
CA ARG A 103 2.04 -13.52 7.99
C ARG A 103 2.52 -13.59 9.43
N VAL A 104 3.81 -13.82 9.63
CA VAL A 104 4.41 -13.90 10.97
C VAL A 104 4.50 -12.51 11.62
N ALA A 105 4.81 -11.49 10.84
CA ALA A 105 5.03 -10.12 11.33
C ALA A 105 3.74 -9.30 11.52
N GLY A 106 2.57 -9.79 11.08
CA GLY A 106 1.33 -9.03 11.15
C GLY A 106 1.21 -7.92 10.10
N VAL A 107 1.94 -8.03 9.00
CA VAL A 107 1.89 -7.09 7.87
C VAL A 107 0.65 -7.36 7.02
N GLY A 108 -0.16 -6.34 6.75
CA GLY A 108 -1.45 -6.44 6.05
C GLY A 108 -1.36 -6.59 4.54
N TRP A 109 -0.19 -6.90 4.00
CA TRP A 109 0.07 -7.03 2.56
C TRP A 109 0.49 -8.46 2.20
N GLN A 110 0.33 -8.82 0.93
CA GLN A 110 0.80 -10.06 0.33
C GLN A 110 1.18 -9.82 -1.13
N LEU A 111 2.25 -10.43 -1.59
CA LEU A 111 2.74 -10.37 -2.96
C LEU A 111 2.04 -11.43 -3.81
N VAL A 112 1.23 -10.99 -4.78
CA VAL A 112 0.45 -11.79 -5.71
C VAL A 112 0.80 -11.34 -7.13
N ASP A 113 1.24 -12.25 -7.99
CA ASP A 113 1.65 -11.95 -9.37
C ASP A 113 2.61 -10.76 -9.50
N GLY A 114 3.53 -10.62 -8.54
CA GLY A 114 4.54 -9.57 -8.50
C GLY A 114 4.05 -8.22 -7.95
N ARG A 115 2.80 -8.13 -7.48
CA ARG A 115 2.20 -6.92 -6.90
C ARG A 115 1.73 -7.13 -5.47
N LEU A 116 1.86 -6.11 -4.63
CA LEU A 116 1.39 -6.14 -3.25
C LEU A 116 -0.10 -5.84 -3.20
N GLU A 117 -0.86 -6.81 -2.71
CA GLU A 117 -2.29 -6.74 -2.46
C GLU A 117 -2.56 -6.82 -0.95
N MET A 118 -3.71 -6.31 -0.50
CA MET A 118 -4.09 -6.46 0.91
C MET A 118 -4.35 -7.93 1.26
N ARG A 119 -3.85 -8.36 2.42
CA ARG A 119 -4.04 -9.71 2.96
C ARG A 119 -5.34 -9.79 3.76
N GLY A 120 -6.09 -10.85 3.50
CA GLY A 120 -7.33 -11.14 4.22
C GLY A 120 -8.50 -10.41 3.59
N ALA A 121 -9.41 -11.16 2.96
CA ALA A 121 -10.65 -10.65 2.41
C ALA A 121 -11.66 -10.17 3.47
N GLU A 122 -11.25 -10.08 4.74
CA GLU A 122 -11.76 -9.00 5.57
C GLU A 122 -10.96 -7.75 5.19
N VAL A 123 -11.37 -7.18 4.04
CA VAL A 123 -11.56 -5.73 3.97
C VAL A 123 -12.10 -5.39 5.36
N PHE A 124 -11.30 -4.70 6.18
CA PHE A 124 -11.95 -3.86 7.16
C PHE A 124 -12.89 -3.06 6.28
N GLU A 125 -14.19 -3.37 6.34
CA GLU A 125 -15.21 -2.45 5.85
C GLU A 125 -14.99 -1.22 6.72
N GLU A 126 -14.01 -0.39 6.35
CA GLU A 126 -14.26 1.02 6.34
C GLU A 126 -15.51 1.12 5.50
N ASP A 127 -16.65 1.16 6.19
CA ASP A 127 -17.95 1.29 5.57
C ASP A 127 -17.78 2.32 4.47
N THR A 128 -18.02 1.89 3.23
CA THR A 128 -17.91 2.84 2.13
C THR A 128 -18.92 3.95 2.42
N LEU A 129 -18.73 5.14 1.85
CA LEU A 129 -19.73 6.20 2.04
C LEU A 129 -21.13 5.70 1.64
N GLY A 130 -21.22 4.84 0.62
CA GLY A 130 -22.46 4.14 0.25
C GLY A 130 -23.01 3.22 1.34
N ASP A 131 -22.17 2.45 2.03
CA ASP A 131 -22.59 1.59 3.14
C ASP A 131 -23.02 2.42 4.35
N LEU A 132 -22.33 3.51 4.66
CA LEU A 132 -22.70 4.47 5.70
C LEU A 132 -24.08 5.09 5.44
N ILE A 133 -24.35 5.54 4.21
CA ILE A 133 -25.64 6.12 3.82
C ILE A 133 -26.75 5.07 3.92
N ARG A 134 -26.50 3.84 3.44
CA ARG A 134 -27.48 2.74 3.47
C ARG A 134 -27.84 2.34 4.91
N ARG A 135 -26.84 2.26 5.79
CA ARG A 135 -27.03 1.91 7.21
C ARG A 135 -27.61 3.06 8.04
N ASN A 136 -27.45 4.31 7.60
CA ASN A 136 -27.91 5.51 8.31
C ASN A 136 -28.71 6.45 7.39
N PRO A 137 -30.01 6.16 7.12
CA PRO A 137 -30.82 6.97 6.21
C PRO A 137 -30.98 8.45 6.62
N ASP A 138 -30.82 8.74 7.91
CA ASP A 138 -30.91 10.09 8.47
C ASP A 138 -29.53 10.78 8.64
N LEU A 139 -28.45 10.16 8.14
CA LEU A 139 -27.09 10.72 8.19
C LEU A 139 -26.96 12.04 7.45
N PHE A 140 -27.79 12.26 6.42
CA PHE A 140 -27.94 13.52 5.72
C PHE A 140 -29.42 13.92 5.72
N SER A 141 -29.70 15.22 5.85
CA SER A 141 -31.07 15.70 5.75
C SER A 141 -31.57 15.58 4.31
N LYS A 142 -32.84 15.24 4.12
CA LYS A 142 -33.45 15.28 2.78
C LYS A 142 -33.56 16.74 2.31
N PRO A 143 -33.19 17.10 1.06
CA PRO A 143 -32.78 16.24 -0.06
C PRO A 143 -31.25 16.10 -0.26
N VAL A 144 -30.44 16.51 0.71
CA VAL A 144 -28.96 16.48 0.63
C VAL A 144 -28.45 15.04 0.52
N ASP A 145 -29.14 14.08 1.16
CA ASP A 145 -28.90 12.64 1.01
C ASP A 145 -28.75 12.21 -0.46
N LYS A 146 -29.62 12.71 -1.34
CA LYS A 146 -29.60 12.38 -2.77
C LYS A 146 -28.39 12.96 -3.51
N ILE A 147 -27.86 14.10 -3.05
CA ILE A 147 -26.67 14.71 -3.64
C ILE A 147 -25.45 13.86 -3.32
N VAL A 148 -25.32 13.44 -2.05
CA VAL A 148 -24.22 12.60 -1.59
C VAL A 148 -24.27 11.22 -2.25
N ASP A 149 -25.46 10.62 -2.37
CA ASP A 149 -25.66 9.35 -3.06
C ASP A 149 -25.22 9.41 -4.53
N LYS A 150 -25.59 10.47 -5.26
CA LYS A 150 -25.17 10.66 -6.66
C LYS A 150 -23.67 10.94 -6.79
N ALA A 151 -23.09 11.73 -5.90
CA ALA A 151 -21.65 11.99 -5.89
C ALA A 151 -20.86 10.70 -5.62
N TRP A 152 -21.33 9.88 -4.69
CA TRP A 152 -20.78 8.54 -4.43
C TRP A 152 -20.92 7.61 -5.64
N GLY A 153 -22.09 7.59 -6.28
CA GLY A 153 -22.31 6.80 -7.48
C GLY A 153 -21.36 7.19 -8.62
N TYR A 154 -21.13 8.49 -8.81
CA TYR A 154 -20.16 9.01 -9.77
C TYR A 154 -18.74 8.53 -9.42
N THR A 155 -18.24 8.80 -8.21
CA THR A 155 -16.86 8.44 -7.84
C THR A 155 -16.62 6.93 -7.75
N SER A 156 -17.63 6.13 -7.40
CA SER A 156 -17.53 4.67 -7.40
C SER A 156 -17.43 4.09 -8.81
N ASN A 157 -18.10 4.72 -9.78
CA ASN A 157 -18.03 4.32 -11.18
C ASN A 157 -16.72 4.76 -11.84
N PHE A 158 -16.19 5.94 -11.55
CA PHE A 158 -14.95 6.44 -12.16
C PHE A 158 -13.66 6.07 -11.40
N GLY A 159 -13.74 5.87 -10.08
CA GLY A 159 -12.57 5.71 -9.20
C GLY A 159 -12.18 4.27 -8.84
N ARG A 160 -13.10 3.29 -8.96
CA ARG A 160 -12.84 1.88 -8.59
C ARG A 160 -12.93 0.88 -9.75
N HIS A 161 -13.77 1.17 -10.73
CA HIS A 161 -13.87 0.39 -11.96
C HIS A 161 -13.60 1.35 -13.09
N LEU A 162 -12.33 1.53 -13.46
CA LEU A 162 -11.99 2.21 -14.71
C LEU A 162 -12.55 1.37 -15.87
N HIS A 163 -13.84 1.50 -16.14
CA HIS A 163 -14.42 1.12 -17.41
C HIS A 163 -13.74 1.94 -18.49
N ASP A 164 -13.64 1.40 -19.71
CA ASP A 164 -13.06 2.01 -20.93
C ASP A 164 -13.74 3.32 -21.40
N GLU A 165 -14.43 4.03 -20.50
CA GLU A 165 -14.96 5.37 -20.70
C GLU A 165 -13.84 6.41 -20.53
N LYS A 166 -14.00 7.56 -21.17
CA LYS A 166 -13.03 8.67 -21.05
C LYS A 166 -12.88 9.07 -19.58
N PRO A 167 -11.65 9.36 -19.09
CA PRO A 167 -11.45 9.85 -17.74
C PRO A 167 -12.25 11.15 -17.51
N PRO A 168 -12.65 11.44 -16.26
CA PRO A 168 -13.36 12.68 -15.94
C PRO A 168 -12.51 13.89 -16.32
N GLU A 169 -13.17 14.98 -16.72
CA GLU A 169 -12.48 16.26 -16.95
C GLU A 169 -11.87 16.74 -15.63
N PHE A 170 -10.78 17.53 -15.70
CA PHE A 170 -10.06 17.98 -14.52
C PHE A 170 -10.97 18.71 -13.53
N GLU A 171 -11.88 19.54 -14.03
CA GLU A 171 -12.84 20.29 -13.24
C GLU A 171 -13.83 19.38 -12.49
N GLU A 172 -14.20 18.23 -13.07
CA GLU A 172 -15.08 17.25 -12.44
C GLU A 172 -14.35 16.49 -11.32
N ALA A 173 -13.09 16.13 -11.55
CA ALA A 173 -12.25 15.51 -10.54
C ALA A 173 -12.00 16.48 -9.36
N GLU A 174 -11.69 17.74 -9.64
CA GLU A 174 -11.49 18.80 -8.63
C GLU A 174 -12.76 19.00 -7.78
N LEU A 175 -13.93 19.06 -8.43
CA LEU A 175 -15.21 19.16 -7.74
C LEU A 175 -15.44 18.00 -6.76
N MET A 176 -15.15 16.76 -7.18
CA MET A 176 -15.34 15.58 -6.33
C MET A 176 -14.40 15.55 -5.12
N VAL A 177 -13.14 15.97 -5.30
CA VAL A 177 -12.19 16.12 -4.19
C VAL A 177 -12.65 17.19 -3.20
N GLY A 178 -13.13 18.33 -3.72
CA GLY A 178 -13.69 19.41 -2.89
C GLY A 178 -14.88 18.96 -2.06
N ILE A 179 -15.83 18.24 -2.67
CA ILE A 179 -17.00 17.66 -1.98
C ILE A 179 -16.54 16.68 -0.89
N SER A 180 -15.57 15.82 -1.19
CA SER A 180 -15.04 14.83 -0.23
C SER A 180 -14.50 15.50 1.04
N GLY A 181 -13.71 16.57 0.89
CA GLY A 181 -13.19 17.33 2.04
C GLY A 181 -14.29 17.98 2.89
N VAL A 182 -15.36 18.47 2.26
CA VAL A 182 -16.52 19.04 2.96
C VAL A 182 -17.30 17.95 3.71
N LEU A 183 -17.52 16.79 3.08
CA LEU A 183 -18.23 15.66 3.67
C LEU A 183 -17.47 15.09 4.88
N CYS A 184 -16.16 14.87 4.77
CA CYS A 184 -15.34 14.41 5.90
C CYS A 184 -15.44 15.37 7.08
N ARG A 185 -15.38 16.68 6.83
CA ARG A 185 -15.51 17.71 7.88
C ARG A 185 -16.89 17.73 8.52
N TYR A 186 -17.95 17.57 7.73
CA TYR A 186 -19.32 17.48 8.21
C TYR A 186 -19.51 16.25 9.12
N LEU A 187 -19.09 15.08 8.65
CA LEU A 187 -19.20 13.82 9.37
C LEU A 187 -18.42 13.85 10.69
N ALA A 188 -17.18 14.36 10.68
CA ALA A 188 -16.35 14.49 11.87
C ALA A 188 -16.99 15.38 12.95
N ARG A 189 -17.67 16.47 12.56
CA ARG A 189 -18.39 17.34 13.52
C ARG A 189 -19.65 16.69 14.05
N ARG A 190 -20.34 15.90 13.22
CA ARG A 190 -21.59 15.23 13.59
C ARG A 190 -21.34 14.03 14.53
N THR A 191 -20.21 13.35 14.40
CA THR A 191 -19.78 12.30 15.34
C THR A 191 -19.24 12.88 16.65
N ALA A 192 -18.48 13.99 16.59
CA ALA A 192 -17.99 14.67 17.79
C ALA A 192 -19.10 15.27 18.67
N GLY A 193 -20.26 15.64 18.09
CA GLY A 193 -21.42 16.14 18.83
C GLY A 193 -22.33 15.05 19.44
N ARG A 194 -21.98 13.77 19.29
CA ARG A 194 -22.72 12.60 19.83
C ARG A 194 -21.95 11.84 20.91
N GLY A 195 -20.79 12.35 21.35
CA GLY A 195 -19.99 11.83 22.46
C GLY A 195 -20.29 12.53 23.78
#